data_AF-A0A4V0X2Z7-F1
#
_entry.id   AF-A0A4V0X2Z7-F1
#
_cell.length_a   1.000
_cell.length_b   1.000
_cell.length_c   1.000
_cell.angle_alpha   90.00
_cell.angle_beta   90.00
_cell.angle_gamma   90.00
#
_symmetry.space_group_name_H-M   'P 1'
#
loop_
_entity.id
_entity.type
_entity.pdbx_description
1 polymer ?
#
loop_
_entity_poly.entity_id
_entity_poly.type
_entity_poly.pdbx_seq_one_letter_code
_entity_poly.pdbx_strand_id
1 'polypeptide(L)'
;MSIQVSRLSAIAFAGAFLLAGAQAQAQVPAAAPVAAPAGVAPPQGAAPGGPVAATLTAVQPDWTKICGADPATKKEICYTTRDFGVPGAKPEDPPQPLLALAVYDPKGDDQKLIRLLLPPGLMLKPGFRFAIDKGAMETGAFEICFPNGCFAEAKVKKAVIDGMKKAEKMTVIVKNQANAEVTFFLPLDNFGKAFDGAPIDPKVLEEQQKKLQAELQKKAEEERKRLEGKGPAPAPAAK
;
A
#
# COMPACT_ATOMS: atom_id res chain seq x y z
N MET A 1 -50.11 -21.43 -17.95
CA MET A 1 -50.74 -20.86 -16.75
C MET A 1 -50.64 -19.35 -16.85
N SER A 2 -51.70 -18.74 -17.35
CA SER A 2 -51.87 -17.30 -17.51
C SER A 2 -52.49 -16.75 -16.23
N ILE A 3 -51.94 -15.69 -15.63
CA ILE A 3 -52.70 -14.74 -14.80
C ILE A 3 -52.12 -13.33 -14.96
N GLN A 4 -52.85 -12.50 -15.72
CA GLN A 4 -52.90 -11.03 -15.66
C GLN A 4 -53.57 -10.57 -14.35
N VAL A 5 -53.18 -9.41 -13.79
CA VAL A 5 -54.03 -8.25 -13.36
C VAL A 5 -53.08 -7.05 -13.11
N SER A 6 -53.05 -5.94 -13.89
CA SER A 6 -53.77 -4.65 -13.70
C SER A 6 -53.76 -4.09 -12.25
N ARG A 7 -53.58 -2.80 -11.91
CA ARG A 7 -53.77 -1.49 -12.60
C ARG A 7 -53.37 -0.35 -11.60
N LEU A 8 -53.10 0.86 -12.15
CA LEU A 8 -53.35 2.22 -11.58
C LEU A 8 -52.48 2.66 -10.36
N SER A 9 -51.92 3.87 -10.24
CA SER A 9 -52.32 5.21 -10.69
C SER A 9 -51.11 6.15 -10.84
N ALA A 10 -51.24 7.08 -11.79
CA ALA A 10 -50.39 8.25 -11.95
C ALA A 10 -50.81 9.39 -10.99
N ILE A 11 -49.85 10.18 -10.49
CA ILE A 11 -50.09 11.56 -10.06
C ILE A 11 -48.97 12.42 -10.64
N ALA A 12 -49.34 13.24 -11.61
CA ALA A 12 -48.58 14.38 -12.07
C ALA A 12 -48.90 15.58 -11.17
N PHE A 13 -47.90 16.35 -10.77
CA PHE A 13 -48.09 17.74 -10.36
C PHE A 13 -47.05 18.60 -11.08
N ALA A 14 -47.52 19.23 -12.15
CA ALA A 14 -46.89 20.39 -12.76
C ALA A 14 -47.25 21.62 -11.91
N GLY A 15 -46.28 22.49 -11.68
CA GLY A 15 -46.50 23.75 -10.95
C GLY A 15 -45.36 24.72 -11.21
N ALA A 16 -45.35 25.32 -12.40
CA ALA A 16 -44.57 26.51 -12.70
C ALA A 16 -45.37 27.74 -12.25
N PHE A 17 -44.79 28.56 -11.39
CA PHE A 17 -45.22 29.95 -11.17
C PHE A 17 -43.97 30.83 -11.17
N LEU A 18 -43.77 31.53 -12.29
CA LEU A 18 -43.02 32.77 -12.36
C LEU A 18 -44.02 33.91 -12.14
N LEU A 19 -43.70 34.88 -11.29
CA LEU A 19 -44.05 36.31 -11.46
C LEU A 19 -43.42 37.16 -10.35
N ALA A 20 -42.98 38.33 -10.78
CA ALA A 20 -42.18 39.33 -10.08
C ALA A 20 -43.00 40.25 -9.15
N GLY A 21 -42.31 40.89 -8.21
CA GLY A 21 -42.76 42.01 -7.37
C GLY A 21 -41.73 42.22 -6.23
N ALA A 22 -40.76 43.11 -6.35
CA ALA A 22 -40.83 44.58 -6.13
C ALA A 22 -41.03 44.99 -4.65
N GLN A 23 -39.91 45.45 -4.07
CA GLN A 23 -39.75 46.55 -3.11
C GLN A 23 -40.26 46.39 -1.67
N ALA A 24 -39.31 46.21 -0.75
CA ALA A 24 -39.33 46.88 0.56
C ALA A 24 -37.89 47.27 0.94
N GLN A 25 -37.49 48.48 0.57
CA GLN A 25 -36.28 49.12 1.09
C GLN A 25 -36.58 49.63 2.51
N ALA A 26 -36.15 48.88 3.53
CA ALA A 26 -36.01 49.43 4.87
C ALA A 26 -34.70 50.24 4.92
N GLN A 27 -34.82 51.56 4.95
CA GLN A 27 -33.73 52.48 5.23
C GLN A 27 -33.31 52.31 6.69
N VAL A 28 -32.10 51.78 6.91
CA VAL A 28 -31.44 51.77 8.22
C VAL A 28 -30.53 53.00 8.28
N PRO A 29 -30.60 53.82 9.34
CA PRO A 29 -29.80 55.05 9.44
C PRO A 29 -28.29 54.74 9.47
N ALA A 30 -27.53 55.55 8.74
CA ALA A 30 -26.10 55.48 8.60
C ALA A 30 -25.38 55.60 9.97
N ALA A 31 -24.72 54.53 10.39
CA ALA A 31 -23.71 54.54 11.43
C ALA A 31 -22.33 54.80 10.78
N ALA A 32 -21.53 55.62 11.45
CA ALA A 32 -20.19 56.09 11.07
C ALA A 32 -19.22 54.94 10.69
N PRO A 33 -18.20 55.20 9.85
CA PRO A 33 -17.28 54.17 9.37
C PRO A 33 -16.41 53.67 10.52
N VAL A 34 -16.66 52.43 10.95
CA VAL A 34 -15.70 51.69 11.77
C VAL A 34 -14.63 51.16 10.83
N ALA A 35 -13.39 51.57 11.03
CA ALA A 35 -12.23 51.09 10.28
C ALA A 35 -12.20 49.55 10.30
N ALA A 36 -12.26 48.94 9.12
CA ALA A 36 -12.09 47.50 8.97
C ALA A 36 -10.64 47.13 9.32
N PRO A 37 -10.40 46.14 10.21
CA PRO A 37 -9.07 45.59 10.33
C PRO A 37 -8.71 44.87 9.03
N ALA A 38 -7.56 45.23 8.46
CA ALA A 38 -6.92 44.46 7.41
C ALA A 38 -6.41 43.12 8.00
N GLY A 39 -6.63 42.03 7.25
CA GLY A 39 -6.27 40.66 7.63
C GLY A 39 -7.49 39.91 8.17
N VAL A 40 -7.92 38.80 7.58
CA VAL A 40 -7.13 37.60 7.33
C VAL A 40 -7.64 36.95 6.04
N ALA A 41 -6.75 36.62 5.10
CA ALA A 41 -7.11 35.69 4.04
C ALA A 41 -7.51 34.34 4.68
N PRO A 42 -8.59 33.68 4.24
CA PRO A 42 -8.91 32.34 4.73
C PRO A 42 -7.69 31.44 4.49
N PRO A 43 -7.32 30.57 5.43
CA PRO A 43 -6.24 29.63 5.21
C PRO A 43 -6.62 28.81 3.98
N GLN A 44 -5.77 28.88 2.95
CA GLN A 44 -5.83 27.96 1.83
C GLN A 44 -5.55 26.57 2.40
N GLY A 45 -6.62 25.88 2.78
CA GLY A 45 -6.57 24.46 3.07
C GLY A 45 -5.99 23.78 1.83
N ALA A 46 -4.83 23.14 2.00
CA ALA A 46 -4.24 22.32 0.97
C ALA A 46 -5.32 21.36 0.44
N ALA A 47 -5.66 21.50 -0.84
CA ALA A 47 -6.57 20.56 -1.48
C ALA A 47 -5.96 19.14 -1.36
N PRO A 48 -6.67 18.16 -0.78
CA PRO A 48 -6.17 16.81 -0.67
C PRO A 48 -6.23 16.17 -2.06
N GLY A 49 -5.16 16.32 -2.86
CA GLY A 49 -5.14 15.80 -4.22
C GLY A 49 -3.91 16.17 -5.07
N GLY A 50 -2.85 16.70 -4.46
CA GLY A 50 -1.58 16.94 -5.18
C GLY A 50 -0.78 15.65 -5.40
N PRO A 51 0.22 15.68 -6.30
CA PRO A 51 1.17 14.59 -6.42
C PRO A 51 1.85 14.29 -5.08
N VAL A 52 1.92 13.02 -4.70
CA VAL A 52 2.58 12.56 -3.48
C VAL A 52 3.84 11.79 -3.85
N ALA A 53 4.92 11.98 -3.10
CA ALA A 53 6.13 11.21 -3.26
C ALA A 53 6.59 10.66 -1.91
N ALA A 54 6.98 9.40 -1.87
CA ALA A 54 7.47 8.73 -0.67
C ALA A 54 8.79 8.02 -0.99
N THR A 55 9.84 8.39 -0.26
CA THR A 55 11.09 7.61 -0.22
C THR A 55 10.92 6.51 0.80
N LEU A 56 11.01 5.27 0.32
CA LEU A 56 10.83 4.10 1.18
C LEU A 56 12.17 3.62 1.70
N THR A 57 12.11 2.92 2.82
CA THR A 57 13.22 2.14 3.35
C THR A 57 12.84 0.67 3.38
N ALA A 58 13.82 -0.20 3.42
CA ALA A 58 13.56 -1.62 3.54
C ALA A 58 13.09 -1.99 4.95
N VAL A 59 12.07 -2.85 5.03
CA VAL A 59 11.56 -3.38 6.30
C VAL A 59 12.51 -4.44 6.87
N GLN A 60 13.06 -5.30 6.00
CA GLN A 60 14.04 -6.33 6.33
C GLN A 60 15.45 -5.96 5.82
N PRO A 61 16.52 -6.39 6.53
CA PRO A 61 17.89 -6.02 6.18
C PRO A 61 18.33 -6.58 4.82
N ASP A 62 17.84 -7.77 4.47
CA ASP A 62 18.28 -8.49 3.28
C ASP A 62 17.12 -8.79 2.33
N TRP A 63 17.47 -8.86 1.05
CA TRP A 63 16.63 -9.46 0.03
C TRP A 63 16.55 -10.97 0.23
N THR A 64 15.39 -11.54 -0.05
CA THR A 64 15.13 -12.97 0.10
C THR A 64 14.92 -13.61 -1.27
N LYS A 65 15.73 -14.60 -1.62
CA LYS A 65 15.56 -15.41 -2.83
C LYS A 65 15.00 -16.78 -2.48
N ILE A 66 13.91 -17.17 -3.14
CA ILE A 66 13.23 -18.44 -2.93
C ILE A 66 13.04 -19.10 -4.30
N CYS A 67 13.38 -20.38 -4.41
CA CYS A 67 13.23 -21.16 -5.64
C CYS A 67 12.32 -22.36 -5.39
N GLY A 68 11.54 -22.73 -6.40
CA GLY A 68 10.69 -23.91 -6.37
C GLY A 68 10.31 -24.37 -7.77
N ALA A 69 9.63 -25.51 -7.88
CA ALA A 69 9.10 -25.98 -9.15
C ALA A 69 7.74 -25.34 -9.42
N ASP A 70 7.58 -24.75 -10.61
CA ASP A 70 6.30 -24.24 -11.07
C ASP A 70 5.29 -25.40 -11.21
N PRO A 71 4.09 -25.31 -10.61
CA PRO A 71 3.14 -26.42 -10.60
C PRO A 71 2.67 -26.85 -11.99
N ALA A 72 2.56 -25.90 -12.93
CA ALA A 72 2.02 -26.13 -14.27
C ALA A 72 3.08 -26.66 -15.24
N THR A 73 4.27 -26.06 -15.23
CA THR A 73 5.33 -26.33 -16.20
C THR A 73 6.43 -27.25 -15.65
N LYS A 74 6.46 -27.50 -14.34
CA LYS A 74 7.51 -28.24 -13.62
C LYS A 74 8.92 -27.64 -13.75
N LYS A 75 9.04 -26.46 -14.36
CA LYS A 75 10.31 -25.73 -14.46
C LYS A 75 10.63 -25.06 -13.13
N GLU A 76 11.91 -24.93 -12.83
CA GLU A 76 12.35 -24.13 -11.69
C GLU A 76 12.02 -22.66 -11.91
N ILE A 77 11.38 -22.04 -10.93
CA ILE A 77 11.14 -20.60 -10.87
C ILE A 77 11.68 -20.09 -9.54
N CYS A 78 12.53 -19.08 -9.63
CA CYS A 78 13.00 -18.35 -8.47
C CYS A 78 12.30 -17.01 -8.39
N TYR A 79 12.08 -16.50 -7.18
CA TYR A 79 11.76 -15.09 -7.00
C TYR A 79 12.62 -14.47 -5.91
N THR A 80 13.03 -13.22 -6.12
CA THR A 80 13.80 -12.43 -5.16
C THR A 80 12.93 -11.28 -4.69
N THR A 81 12.65 -11.20 -3.40
CA THR A 81 11.67 -10.28 -2.82
C THR A 81 12.21 -9.46 -1.67
N ARG A 82 11.64 -8.25 -1.49
CA ARG A 82 11.86 -7.39 -0.33
C ARG A 82 10.65 -6.49 -0.08
N ASP A 83 10.39 -6.19 1.19
CA ASP A 83 9.31 -5.33 1.63
C ASP A 83 9.86 -3.95 1.95
N PHE A 84 9.07 -2.94 1.62
CA PHE A 84 9.43 -1.55 1.75
C PHE A 84 8.35 -0.81 2.53
N GLY A 85 8.80 0.07 3.41
CA GLY A 85 7.95 0.80 4.31
C GLY A 85 8.31 2.28 4.37
N VAL A 86 7.41 3.04 4.97
CA VAL A 86 7.74 4.39 5.40
C VAL A 86 8.63 4.32 6.64
N PRO A 87 9.65 5.19 6.76
CA PRO A 87 10.43 5.30 7.99
C PRO A 87 9.52 5.48 9.21
N GLY A 88 9.90 4.88 10.33
CA GLY A 88 9.19 5.06 11.59
C GLY A 88 9.20 6.52 12.07
N ALA A 89 8.33 6.85 13.02
CA ALA A 89 8.23 8.21 13.55
C ALA A 89 9.54 8.64 14.23
N LYS A 90 10.27 7.68 14.80
CA LYS A 90 11.63 7.85 15.33
C LYS A 90 12.62 6.96 14.57
N PRO A 91 13.92 7.30 14.55
CA PRO A 91 14.94 6.49 13.88
C PRO A 91 15.01 5.03 14.34
N GLU A 92 14.72 4.77 15.61
CA GLU A 92 14.70 3.43 16.21
C GLU A 92 13.43 2.63 15.91
N ASP A 93 12.36 3.27 15.44
CA ASP A 93 11.10 2.59 15.15
C ASP A 93 11.23 1.78 13.85
N PRO A 94 10.73 0.53 13.82
CA PRO A 94 10.76 -0.26 12.60
C PRO A 94 9.93 0.42 11.50
N PRO A 95 10.35 0.34 10.23
CA PRO A 95 9.58 0.88 9.12
C PRO A 95 8.20 0.23 9.04
N GLN A 96 7.15 1.04 8.82
CA GLN A 96 5.80 0.50 8.61
C GLN A 96 5.68 -0.03 7.18
N PRO A 97 5.43 -1.34 6.97
CA PRO A 97 5.34 -1.91 5.63
C PRO A 97 4.25 -1.23 4.81
N LEU A 98 4.58 -0.86 3.57
CA LEU A 98 3.68 -0.17 2.64
C LEU A 98 3.50 -0.94 1.34
N LEU A 99 4.59 -1.49 0.79
CA LEU A 99 4.55 -2.28 -0.43
C LEU A 99 5.66 -3.35 -0.43
N ALA A 100 5.55 -4.33 -1.31
CA ALA A 100 6.62 -5.30 -1.57
C ALA A 100 6.97 -5.35 -3.05
N LEU A 101 8.23 -5.69 -3.34
CA LEU A 101 8.73 -5.92 -4.69
C LEU A 101 9.32 -7.33 -4.76
N ALA A 102 8.84 -8.11 -5.73
CA ALA A 102 9.38 -9.42 -6.08
C ALA A 102 9.76 -9.44 -7.56
N VAL A 103 10.92 -10.02 -7.87
CA VAL A 103 11.36 -10.29 -9.25
C VAL A 103 11.37 -11.80 -9.45
N TYR A 104 10.50 -12.30 -10.32
CA TYR A 104 10.45 -13.70 -10.71
C TYR A 104 11.36 -13.97 -11.91
N ASP A 105 12.08 -15.07 -11.81
CA ASP A 105 13.06 -15.57 -12.76
C ASP A 105 12.74 -17.05 -13.08
N PRO A 106 11.87 -17.29 -14.07
CA PRO A 106 11.67 -18.64 -14.60
C PRO A 106 12.94 -19.11 -15.31
N LYS A 107 13.41 -20.30 -14.96
CA LYS A 107 14.64 -20.85 -15.53
C LYS A 107 14.51 -21.09 -17.03
N GLY A 108 15.45 -20.51 -17.78
CA GLY A 108 15.52 -20.65 -19.24
C GLY A 108 14.52 -19.79 -20.01
N ASP A 109 13.86 -18.82 -19.36
CA ASP A 109 13.04 -17.81 -20.02
C ASP A 109 13.79 -16.48 -20.09
N ASP A 110 13.73 -15.77 -21.22
CA ASP A 110 14.31 -14.42 -21.37
C ASP A 110 13.41 -13.33 -20.78
N GLN A 111 12.12 -13.64 -20.62
CA GLN A 111 11.17 -12.79 -19.91
C GLN A 111 11.30 -13.03 -18.40
N LYS A 112 11.36 -11.92 -17.67
CA LYS A 112 11.26 -11.86 -16.21
C LYS A 112 9.98 -11.14 -15.84
N LEU A 113 9.53 -11.32 -14.60
CA LEU A 113 8.33 -10.66 -14.10
C LEU A 113 8.68 -9.84 -12.87
N ILE A 114 8.42 -8.54 -12.94
CA ILE A 114 8.40 -7.68 -11.76
C ILE A 114 6.98 -7.74 -11.21
N ARG A 115 6.82 -8.16 -9.96
CA ARG A 115 5.55 -8.15 -9.24
C ARG A 115 5.68 -7.22 -8.03
N LEU A 116 4.74 -6.29 -7.92
CA LEU A 116 4.57 -5.42 -6.77
C LEU A 116 3.34 -5.85 -5.99
N LEU A 117 3.41 -5.79 -4.67
CA LEU A 117 2.24 -5.74 -3.80
C LEU A 117 2.07 -4.29 -3.35
N LEU A 118 1.09 -3.59 -3.93
CA LEU A 118 0.83 -2.18 -3.68
C LEU A 118 -0.33 -1.99 -2.68
N PRO A 119 -0.39 -0.87 -1.96
CA PRO A 119 -1.47 -0.60 -1.03
C PRO A 119 -2.83 -0.48 -1.74
N PRO A 120 -3.94 -0.78 -1.05
CA PRO A 120 -5.28 -0.53 -1.58
C PRO A 120 -5.55 0.96 -1.76
N GLY A 121 -6.61 1.30 -2.51
CA GLY A 121 -7.02 2.69 -2.75
C GLY A 121 -6.31 3.39 -3.91
N LEU A 122 -5.53 2.64 -4.70
CA LEU A 122 -4.94 3.08 -5.96
C LEU A 122 -5.87 2.81 -7.15
N MET A 123 -5.74 3.59 -8.22
CA MET A 123 -6.47 3.38 -9.46
C MET A 123 -5.91 2.19 -10.24
N LEU A 124 -6.79 1.25 -10.62
CA LEU A 124 -6.42 0.07 -11.40
C LEU A 124 -6.01 0.37 -12.83
N LYS A 125 -6.60 1.41 -13.44
CA LYS A 125 -6.24 1.91 -14.76
C LYS A 125 -5.67 3.33 -14.62
N PRO A 126 -4.57 3.67 -15.31
CA PRO A 126 -3.94 2.91 -16.40
C PRO A 126 -3.02 1.76 -15.96
N GLY A 127 -2.76 1.61 -14.67
CA GLY A 127 -1.77 0.66 -14.13
C GLY A 127 -0.70 1.41 -13.35
N PHE A 128 0.53 0.91 -13.40
CA PHE A 128 1.69 1.57 -12.83
C PHE A 128 2.75 1.79 -13.89
N ARG A 129 3.65 2.73 -13.61
CA ARG A 129 4.86 2.95 -14.40
C ARG A 129 6.05 2.79 -13.48
N PHE A 130 7.20 2.38 -14.00
CA PHE A 130 8.42 2.34 -13.21
C PHE A 130 9.66 2.64 -14.05
N ALA A 131 10.73 3.05 -13.37
CA ALA A 131 12.05 3.19 -13.96
C ALA A 131 13.12 2.70 -12.99
N ILE A 132 14.24 2.24 -13.55
CA ILE A 132 15.44 1.86 -12.81
C ILE A 132 16.42 3.03 -12.93
N ASP A 133 16.72 3.69 -11.82
CA ASP A 133 17.44 4.96 -11.75
C ASP A 133 16.93 5.99 -12.78
N LYS A 134 17.78 6.38 -13.74
CA LYS A 134 17.47 7.32 -14.84
C LYS A 134 17.18 6.61 -16.16
N GLY A 135 16.87 5.31 -16.10
CA GLY A 135 16.54 4.49 -17.26
C GLY A 135 15.17 4.83 -17.88
N ALA A 136 14.81 4.09 -18.91
CA ALA A 136 13.52 4.24 -19.58
C ALA A 136 12.34 3.94 -18.61
N MET A 137 11.24 4.66 -18.80
CA MET A 137 9.99 4.36 -18.12
C MET A 137 9.33 3.14 -18.77
N GLU A 138 9.09 2.13 -17.97
CA GLU A 138 8.35 0.91 -18.30
C GLU A 138 6.95 0.98 -17.68
N THR A 139 6.04 0.15 -18.18
CA THR A 139 4.65 0.09 -17.72
C THR A 139 4.27 -1.30 -17.24
N GLY A 140 3.39 -1.36 -16.25
CA GLY A 140 2.75 -2.60 -15.82
C GLY A 140 1.29 -2.39 -15.46
N ALA A 141 0.59 -3.49 -15.17
CA ALA A 141 -0.83 -3.51 -14.91
C ALA A 141 -1.14 -4.11 -13.53
N PHE A 142 -2.30 -3.76 -12.97
CA PHE A 142 -2.85 -4.47 -11.81
C PHE A 142 -3.49 -5.78 -12.27
N GLU A 143 -3.21 -6.85 -11.55
CA GLU A 143 -3.72 -8.20 -11.85
C GLU A 143 -4.89 -8.57 -10.93
N ILE A 144 -4.72 -8.42 -9.61
CA ILE A 144 -5.73 -8.76 -8.62
C ILE A 144 -5.57 -7.92 -7.34
N CYS A 145 -6.69 -7.59 -6.71
CA CYS A 145 -6.71 -6.88 -5.43
C CYS A 145 -7.40 -7.70 -4.34
N PHE A 146 -6.77 -7.72 -3.17
CA PHE A 146 -7.28 -8.25 -1.92
C PHE A 146 -7.43 -7.11 -0.90
N PRO A 147 -8.14 -7.31 0.21
CA PRO A 147 -8.28 -6.29 1.26
C PRO A 147 -6.94 -5.77 1.79
N ASN A 148 -5.90 -6.60 1.77
CA ASN A 148 -4.56 -6.27 2.27
C ASN A 148 -3.63 -5.67 1.20
N GLY A 149 -4.03 -5.60 -0.07
CA GLY A 149 -3.19 -5.02 -1.12
C GLY A 149 -3.54 -5.53 -2.52
N CYS A 150 -2.92 -4.91 -3.52
CA CYS A 150 -3.11 -5.21 -4.93
C CYS A 150 -1.81 -5.72 -5.55
N PHE A 151 -1.86 -6.87 -6.20
CA PHE A 151 -0.76 -7.34 -7.04
C PHE A 151 -0.78 -6.62 -8.38
N ALA A 152 0.38 -6.10 -8.76
CA ALA A 152 0.62 -5.46 -10.04
C ALA A 152 1.89 -6.02 -10.68
N GLU A 153 1.87 -6.21 -11.99
CA GLU A 153 2.91 -6.92 -12.71
C GLU A 153 3.40 -6.20 -13.95
N ALA A 154 4.68 -6.37 -14.25
CA ALA A 154 5.29 -6.00 -15.52
C ALA A 154 6.19 -7.12 -16.02
N LYS A 155 5.94 -7.59 -17.25
CA LYS A 155 6.84 -8.50 -17.96
C LYS A 155 7.99 -7.68 -18.53
N VAL A 156 9.21 -8.01 -18.15
CA VAL A 156 10.41 -7.27 -18.54
C VAL A 156 11.43 -8.20 -19.20
N LYS A 157 12.32 -7.61 -20.00
CA LYS A 157 13.48 -8.34 -20.53
C LYS A 157 14.55 -8.45 -19.46
N LYS A 158 15.41 -9.47 -19.58
CA LYS A 158 16.61 -9.64 -18.74
C LYS A 158 17.43 -8.35 -18.56
N ALA A 159 17.54 -7.51 -19.60
CA ALA A 159 18.27 -6.25 -19.54
C ALA A 159 17.77 -5.27 -18.45
N VAL A 160 16.46 -5.24 -18.17
CA VAL A 160 15.90 -4.42 -17.09
C VAL A 160 16.37 -4.95 -15.74
N ILE A 161 16.38 -6.27 -15.55
CA ILE A 161 16.87 -6.90 -14.32
C ILE A 161 18.38 -6.69 -14.16
N ASP A 162 19.15 -6.79 -15.25
CA ASP A 162 20.58 -6.50 -15.24
C ASP A 162 20.87 -5.05 -14.83
N GLY A 163 19.99 -4.11 -15.19
CA GLY A 163 19.99 -2.73 -14.68
C GLY A 163 19.70 -2.67 -13.18
N MET A 164 18.63 -3.34 -12.72
CA MET A 164 18.26 -3.38 -11.30
C MET A 164 19.40 -3.86 -10.41
N LYS A 165 20.18 -4.85 -10.87
CA LYS A 165 21.30 -5.43 -10.11
C LYS A 165 22.40 -4.42 -9.76
N LYS A 166 22.48 -3.31 -10.48
CA LYS A 166 23.52 -2.27 -10.32
C LYS A 166 22.95 -0.92 -9.90
N ALA A 167 21.62 -0.83 -9.79
CA ALA A 167 20.92 0.42 -9.60
C ALA A 167 20.88 0.84 -8.14
N GLU A 168 20.78 2.15 -7.91
CA GLU A 168 20.54 2.70 -6.57
C GLU A 168 19.08 2.49 -6.18
N LYS A 169 18.15 2.75 -7.11
CA LYS A 169 16.71 2.70 -6.81
C LYS A 169 15.83 2.34 -8.00
N MET A 170 14.66 1.82 -7.68
CA MET A 170 13.50 1.72 -8.57
C MET A 170 12.50 2.80 -8.20
N THR A 171 12.03 3.56 -9.19
CA THR A 171 10.94 4.51 -9.02
C THR A 171 9.65 3.88 -9.53
N VAL A 172 8.59 3.87 -8.72
CA VAL A 172 7.26 3.36 -9.09
C VAL A 172 6.25 4.50 -9.04
N ILE A 173 5.47 4.69 -10.09
CA ILE A 173 4.47 5.76 -10.21
C ILE A 173 3.11 5.12 -10.45
N VAL A 174 2.15 5.49 -9.61
CA VAL A 174 0.75 5.06 -9.66
C VAL A 174 -0.18 6.28 -9.55
N LYS A 175 -1.49 6.06 -9.60
CA LYS A 175 -2.48 7.11 -9.37
C LYS A 175 -3.39 6.77 -8.20
N ASN A 176 -3.74 7.76 -7.39
CA ASN A 176 -4.76 7.64 -6.35
C ASN A 176 -6.17 7.95 -6.90
N GLN A 177 -7.21 7.83 -6.07
CA GLN A 177 -8.61 8.07 -6.46
C GLN A 177 -8.89 9.50 -6.94
N ALA A 178 -8.04 10.48 -6.59
CA ALA A 178 -8.12 11.85 -7.09
C ALA A 178 -7.41 12.04 -8.45
N ASN A 179 -6.99 10.95 -9.10
CA ASN A 179 -6.22 10.94 -10.35
C ASN A 179 -4.83 11.61 -10.23
N ALA A 180 -4.36 11.83 -8.99
CA ALA A 180 -3.05 12.41 -8.70
C ALA A 180 -1.97 11.32 -8.69
N GLU A 181 -0.77 11.67 -9.14
CA GLU A 181 0.36 10.74 -9.14
C GLU A 181 0.86 10.49 -7.72
N VAL A 182 1.13 9.22 -7.41
CA VAL A 182 1.84 8.81 -6.20
C VAL A 182 3.12 8.11 -6.64
N THR A 183 4.26 8.61 -6.18
CA THR A 183 5.58 8.13 -6.55
C THR A 183 6.25 7.47 -5.35
N PHE A 184 6.72 6.24 -5.52
CA PHE A 184 7.50 5.50 -4.52
C PHE A 184 8.93 5.33 -5.01
N PHE A 185 9.91 5.64 -4.15
CA PHE A 185 11.31 5.35 -4.40
C PHE A 185 11.74 4.15 -3.56
N LEU A 186 12.12 3.06 -4.22
CA LEU A 186 12.52 1.80 -3.59
C LEU A 186 14.05 1.65 -3.73
N PRO A 187 14.82 1.65 -2.63
CA PRO A 187 16.25 1.36 -2.71
C PRO A 187 16.49 -0.08 -3.18
N LEU A 188 17.45 -0.26 -4.09
CA LEU A 188 17.82 -1.55 -4.66
C LEU A 188 19.14 -2.10 -4.10
N ASP A 189 19.65 -1.52 -3.01
CA ASP A 189 20.86 -1.98 -2.33
C ASP A 189 20.83 -3.49 -2.11
N ASN A 190 21.94 -4.14 -2.46
CA ASN A 190 22.14 -5.59 -2.36
C ASN A 190 21.19 -6.47 -3.19
N PHE A 191 20.32 -5.90 -4.04
CA PHE A 191 19.43 -6.70 -4.90
C PHE A 191 20.22 -7.66 -5.79
N GLY A 192 21.25 -7.16 -6.49
CA GLY A 192 22.02 -8.00 -7.40
C GLY A 192 22.73 -9.16 -6.72
N LYS A 193 23.24 -8.94 -5.50
CA LYS A 193 23.86 -9.98 -4.68
C LYS A 193 22.86 -11.08 -4.32
N ALA A 194 21.65 -10.72 -3.93
CA ALA A 194 20.62 -11.71 -3.56
C ALA A 194 20.02 -12.40 -4.79
N PHE A 195 19.79 -11.66 -5.88
CA PHE A 195 19.24 -12.19 -7.12
C PHE A 195 20.16 -13.24 -7.75
N ASP A 196 21.48 -13.00 -7.77
CA ASP A 196 22.47 -13.96 -8.28
C ASP A 196 22.87 -15.01 -7.23
N GLY A 197 22.64 -14.71 -5.95
CA GLY A 197 23.01 -15.57 -4.84
C GLY A 197 22.24 -16.88 -4.76
N ALA A 198 22.64 -17.71 -3.80
CA ALA A 198 21.89 -18.92 -3.46
C ALA A 198 20.50 -18.55 -2.89
N PRO A 199 19.45 -19.32 -3.20
CA PRO A 199 18.19 -19.19 -2.50
C PRO A 199 18.35 -19.50 -1.01
N ILE A 200 17.38 -19.09 -0.19
CA ILE A 200 17.30 -19.53 1.21
C ILE A 200 17.31 -21.06 1.23
N ASP A 201 18.22 -21.64 2.02
CA ASP A 201 18.29 -23.08 2.24
C ASP A 201 17.04 -23.52 3.02
N PRO A 202 16.17 -24.38 2.44
CA PRO A 202 14.99 -24.89 3.13
C PRO A 202 15.32 -25.51 4.49
N LYS A 203 16.49 -26.16 4.62
CA LYS A 203 16.90 -26.79 5.89
C LYS A 203 17.19 -25.74 6.97
N VAL A 204 17.85 -24.65 6.61
CA VAL A 204 18.13 -23.54 7.54
C VAL A 204 16.82 -22.91 8.00
N LEU A 205 15.85 -22.74 7.09
CA LEU A 205 14.53 -22.22 7.46
C LEU A 205 13.78 -23.17 8.41
N GLU A 206 13.80 -24.48 8.13
CA GLU A 206 13.21 -25.49 9.01
C GLU A 206 13.85 -25.51 10.41
N GLU A 207 15.17 -25.40 10.49
CA GLU A 207 15.91 -25.31 11.76
C GLU A 207 15.56 -24.04 12.55
N GLN A 208 15.49 -22.89 11.87
CA GLN A 208 15.08 -21.62 12.47
C GLN A 208 13.64 -21.69 13.00
N GLN A 209 12.71 -22.28 12.23
CA GLN A 209 11.33 -22.47 12.65
C GLN A 209 11.22 -23.37 13.87
N LYS A 210 11.94 -24.50 13.91
CA LYS A 210 11.99 -25.40 15.07
C LYS A 210 12.56 -24.69 16.30
N LYS A 211 13.64 -23.93 16.14
CA LYS A 211 14.24 -23.16 17.23
C LYS A 211 13.27 -22.11 17.79
N LEU A 212 12.60 -21.36 16.91
CA LEU A 212 11.61 -20.36 17.31
C LEU A 212 10.43 -21.02 18.05
N GLN A 213 9.93 -22.15 17.58
CA GLN A 213 8.85 -22.89 18.27
C GLN A 213 9.30 -23.37 19.67
N ALA A 214 10.51 -23.90 19.79
CA ALA A 214 11.06 -24.32 21.08
C ALA A 214 11.24 -23.13 22.06
N GLU A 215 11.73 -21.98 21.57
CA GLU A 215 11.86 -20.78 22.39
C GLU A 215 10.51 -20.23 22.85
N LEU A 216 9.50 -20.24 21.99
CA LEU A 216 8.14 -19.82 22.34
C LEU A 216 7.50 -20.76 23.37
N GLN A 217 7.66 -22.08 23.22
CA GLN A 217 7.19 -23.07 24.20
C GLN A 217 7.87 -22.87 25.56
N LYS A 218 9.20 -22.71 25.56
CA LYS A 218 9.96 -22.46 26.80
C LYS A 218 9.49 -21.19 27.51
N LYS A 219 9.32 -20.09 26.78
CA LYS A 219 8.82 -18.82 27.36
C LYS A 219 7.40 -18.97 27.92
N ALA A 220 6.53 -19.71 27.22
CA ALA A 220 5.17 -19.98 27.70
C ALA A 220 5.16 -20.79 29.00
N GLU A 221 6.02 -21.81 29.13
CA GLU A 221 6.16 -22.59 30.36
C GLU A 221 6.74 -21.76 31.52
N GLU A 222 7.76 -20.94 31.26
CA GLU A 222 8.35 -20.03 32.25
C GLU A 222 7.31 -19.03 32.76
N GLU A 223 6.49 -18.49 31.87
CA GLU A 223 5.39 -17.60 32.25
C GLU A 223 4.30 -18.31 33.04
N ARG A 224 3.91 -19.54 32.64
CA ARG A 224 2.95 -20.37 33.39
C ARG A 224 3.43 -20.60 34.83
N LYS A 225 4.69 -21.01 35.01
CA LYS A 225 5.30 -21.20 36.34
C LYS A 225 5.38 -19.89 37.14
N ARG A 226 5.68 -18.76 36.48
CA ARG A 226 5.68 -17.43 37.12
C ARG A 226 4.30 -17.02 37.62
N LEU A 227 3.24 -17.34 36.88
CA LEU A 227 1.85 -17.07 37.27
C LEU A 227 1.39 -18.01 38.39
N GLU A 228 1.79 -19.28 38.36
CA GLU A 228 1.49 -20.25 39.43
C GLU A 228 2.24 -19.94 40.74
N GLY A 229 3.46 -19.38 40.66
CA GLY A 229 4.24 -18.95 41.83
C GLY A 229 3.80 -17.62 42.46
N LYS A 230 3.03 -16.80 41.72
CA LYS A 230 2.34 -15.62 42.27
C LYS A 230 0.95 -16.06 42.72
N GLY A 231 0.87 -16.65 43.92
CA GLY A 231 -0.40 -17.05 44.54
C GLY A 231 -1.43 -15.91 44.60
N PRO A 232 -2.72 -16.23 44.84
CA PRO A 232 -3.80 -15.25 44.77
C PRO A 232 -3.55 -14.06 45.69
N ALA A 233 -3.61 -12.84 45.13
CA ALA A 233 -3.64 -11.63 45.94
C ALA A 233 -4.87 -11.70 46.88
N PRO A 234 -4.72 -11.43 48.19
CA PRO A 234 -5.84 -11.51 49.11
C PRO A 234 -6.92 -10.52 48.68
N ALA A 235 -8.14 -11.03 48.47
CA ALA A 235 -9.31 -10.21 48.20
C ALA A 235 -9.51 -9.22 49.37
N PRO A 236 -9.82 -7.93 49.12
CA PRO A 236 -10.12 -7.00 50.19
C PRO A 236 -11.39 -7.45 50.91
N ALA A 237 -11.27 -7.79 52.20
CA ALA A 237 -12.40 -8.12 53.04
C ALA A 237 -13.32 -6.91 53.17
N ALA A 238 -14.57 -7.07 52.73
CA ALA A 238 -15.64 -6.10 52.96
C ALA A 238 -15.89 -5.96 54.47
N LYS A 239 -15.90 -4.72 54.96
CA LYS A 239 -16.42 -4.30 56.25
C LYS A 239 -17.51 -3.28 56.03
#